data_AF-A0A522GH53-F1
#
_entry.id   AF-A0A522GH53-F1
#
_cell.length_a   1.000
_cell.length_b   1.000
_cell.length_c   1.000
_cell.angle_alpha   90.00
_cell.angle_beta   90.00
_cell.angle_gamma   90.00
#
_symmetry.space_group_name_H-M   'P 1'
#
loop_
_entity.id
_entity.type
_entity.pdbx_description
1 polymer ?
#
loop_
_entity_poly.entity_id
_entity_poly.type
_entity_poly.pdbx_seq_one_letter_code
_entity_poly.pdbx_strand_id
1 'polypeptide(L)'
;MPRTTLRLFAVSLAFLGFCAFGATNAQPVKPHDALRKAIFNDPEAPIGGNPKGDVTIVAFEDYNCTNCKASEPALRKLVKDDGHIRVVYKDWPIFGKAS
;
A
#
# COMPACT_ATOMS: atom_id res chain seq x y z
N MET A 1 30.56 51.66 6.15
CA MET A 1 30.39 50.20 5.96
C MET A 1 28.92 49.92 5.66
N PRO A 2 28.57 49.41 4.48
CA PRO A 2 27.18 49.47 3.99
C PRO A 2 26.32 48.37 4.62
N ARG A 3 25.18 48.77 5.21
CA ARG A 3 24.20 47.88 5.87
C ARG A 3 23.60 46.80 4.95
N THR A 4 23.83 46.89 3.64
CA THR A 4 23.30 46.01 2.60
C THR A 4 23.98 44.64 2.58
N THR A 5 25.27 44.55 2.92
CA THR A 5 26.01 43.27 2.92
C THR A 5 25.57 42.34 4.03
N LEU A 6 25.17 42.87 5.19
CA LEU A 6 24.74 42.07 6.35
C LEU A 6 23.37 41.39 6.13
N ARG A 7 22.49 41.98 5.31
CA ARG A 7 21.17 41.40 4.98
C ARG A 7 21.29 40.24 3.99
N LEU A 8 22.22 40.28 3.03
CA LEU A 8 22.42 39.17 2.10
C LEU A 8 22.95 37.91 2.79
N PHE A 9 23.86 38.04 3.75
CA PHE A 9 24.42 36.88 4.48
C PHE A 9 23.37 36.16 5.36
N ALA A 10 22.44 36.89 5.97
CA ALA A 10 21.39 36.29 6.81
C ALA A 10 20.37 35.47 6.01
N VAL A 11 20.08 35.85 4.76
CA VAL A 11 19.16 35.11 3.87
C VAL A 11 19.79 33.81 3.37
N SER A 12 21.11 33.81 3.11
CA SER A 12 21.84 32.62 2.67
C SER A 12 21.96 31.53 3.76
N LEU A 13 22.10 31.91 5.03
CA LEU A 13 22.15 30.97 6.16
C LEU A 13 20.80 30.30 6.45
N ALA A 14 19.68 31.01 6.23
CA ALA A 14 18.34 30.45 6.42
C ALA A 14 17.98 29.40 5.35
N PHE A 15 18.47 29.56 4.11
CA PHE A 15 18.23 28.60 3.03
C PHE A 15 18.97 27.28 3.21
N LEU A 16 20.19 27.29 3.77
CA LEU A 16 20.96 26.07 4.07
C LEU A 16 20.36 25.27 5.24
N GLY A 17 19.73 25.93 6.21
CA GLY A 17 19.08 25.26 7.35
C GLY A 17 17.83 24.46 6.98
N PHE A 18 17.10 24.89 5.94
CA PHE A 18 15.82 24.28 5.55
C PHE A 18 15.99 22.92 4.84
N CYS A 19 17.08 22.72 4.07
CA CYS A 19 17.32 21.46 3.37
C CYS A 19 17.68 20.28 4.29
N ALA A 20 18.27 20.54 5.47
CA ALA A 20 18.72 19.48 6.38
C ALA A 20 17.60 18.85 7.22
N PHE A 21 16.44 19.52 7.36
CA PHE A 21 15.33 19.02 8.19
C PHE A 21 14.36 18.09 7.45
N GLY A 22 14.44 17.99 6.12
CA GLY A 22 13.47 17.25 5.30
C GLY A 22 13.71 15.74 5.16
N ALA A 23 14.87 15.21 5.57
CA ALA A 23 15.31 13.85 5.19
C ALA A 23 15.27 12.80 6.32
N THR A 24 14.79 13.12 7.53
CA THR A 24 15.08 12.29 8.72
C THR A 24 14.06 11.19 9.05
N ASN A 25 12.93 11.10 8.33
CA ASN A 25 11.83 10.21 8.74
C ASN A 25 11.62 8.95 7.89
N ALA A 26 12.59 8.54 7.06
CA ALA A 26 12.55 7.22 6.44
C ALA A 26 12.93 6.15 7.47
N GLN A 27 11.95 5.56 8.15
CA GLN A 27 12.17 4.40 9.02
C GLN A 27 12.44 3.15 8.18
N PRO A 28 13.43 2.32 8.52
CA PRO A 28 13.67 1.05 7.84
C PRO A 28 12.49 0.10 8.09
N VAL A 29 11.80 -0.32 7.03
CA VAL A 29 10.73 -1.31 7.09
C VAL A 29 11.35 -2.65 7.48
N LYS A 30 11.01 -3.17 8.66
CA LYS A 30 11.45 -4.50 9.10
C LYS A 30 10.60 -5.57 8.40
N PRO A 31 11.19 -6.66 7.89
CA PRO A 31 10.42 -7.77 7.34
C PRO A 31 9.50 -8.38 8.41
N HIS A 32 8.20 -8.41 8.14
CA HIS A 32 7.21 -9.09 8.99
C HIS A 32 6.90 -10.48 8.41
N ASP A 33 7.85 -11.41 8.46
CA ASP A 33 7.72 -12.72 7.79
C ASP A 33 6.53 -13.54 8.29
N ALA A 34 6.27 -13.50 9.60
CA ALA A 34 5.09 -14.13 10.20
C ALA A 34 3.78 -13.54 9.64
N LEU A 35 3.70 -12.21 9.51
CA LEU A 35 2.53 -11.52 8.94
C LEU A 35 2.36 -11.87 7.46
N ARG A 36 3.44 -11.86 6.69
CA ARG A 36 3.41 -12.27 5.27
C ARG A 36 2.84 -13.67 5.14
N LYS A 37 3.32 -14.63 5.93
CA LYS A 37 2.80 -16.00 5.90
C LYS A 37 1.31 -16.05 6.24
N ALA A 38 0.86 -15.31 7.26
CA ALA A 38 -0.55 -15.25 7.65
C ALA A 38 -1.45 -14.59 6.59
N ILE A 39 -0.92 -13.64 5.80
CA ILE A 39 -1.67 -12.99 4.73
C ILE A 39 -1.78 -13.91 3.50
N PHE A 40 -0.67 -14.51 3.06
CA PHE A 40 -0.62 -15.26 1.80
C PHE A 40 -1.09 -16.73 1.91
N ASN A 41 -0.95 -17.35 3.08
CA ASN A 41 -1.10 -18.80 3.29
C ASN A 41 -2.08 -19.12 4.43
N ASP A 42 -3.08 -18.28 4.65
CA ASP A 42 -4.16 -18.60 5.57
C ASP A 42 -4.99 -19.78 5.02
N PRO A 43 -5.10 -20.90 5.75
CA PRO A 43 -5.88 -22.05 5.31
C PRO A 43 -7.39 -21.79 5.24
N GLU A 44 -7.90 -20.76 5.92
CA GLU A 44 -9.33 -20.41 5.92
C GLU A 44 -9.69 -19.44 4.79
N ALA A 45 -8.71 -18.80 4.17
CA ALA A 45 -8.94 -17.83 3.10
C ALA A 45 -9.24 -18.53 1.76
N PRO A 46 -10.36 -18.20 1.09
CA PRO A 46 -10.66 -18.72 -0.23
C PRO A 46 -9.59 -18.33 -1.26
N ILE A 47 -9.28 -19.26 -2.17
CA ILE A 47 -8.35 -19.03 -3.27
C ILE A 47 -9.10 -19.02 -4.59
N GLY A 48 -8.94 -17.96 -5.38
CA GLY A 48 -9.43 -17.83 -6.75
C GLY A 48 -8.32 -17.77 -7.79
N GLY A 49 -8.72 -17.76 -9.07
CA GLY A 49 -7.78 -17.73 -10.20
C GLY A 49 -6.98 -19.04 -10.31
N ASN A 50 -5.68 -18.93 -10.51
CA ASN A 50 -4.75 -20.06 -10.56
C ASN A 50 -4.10 -20.27 -9.18
N PRO A 51 -4.39 -21.37 -8.45
CA PRO A 51 -3.78 -21.62 -7.13
C PRO A 51 -2.26 -21.77 -7.15
N LYS A 52 -1.66 -22.00 -8.33
CA LYS A 52 -0.22 -22.10 -8.55
C LYS A 52 0.33 -20.88 -9.29
N GLY A 53 -0.38 -19.76 -9.21
CA GLY A 53 0.01 -18.52 -9.85
C GLY A 53 1.36 -17.98 -9.39
N ASP A 54 2.06 -17.30 -10.30
CA ASP A 54 3.36 -16.68 -10.03
C ASP A 54 3.22 -15.29 -9.37
N VAL A 55 2.09 -14.63 -9.56
CA VAL A 55 1.68 -13.41 -8.86
C VAL A 55 0.50 -13.72 -7.94
N THR A 56 0.60 -13.31 -6.67
CA THR A 56 -0.52 -13.39 -5.70
C THR A 56 -1.07 -12.01 -5.40
N ILE A 57 -2.37 -11.82 -5.66
CA ILE A 57 -3.14 -10.66 -5.20
C ILE A 57 -3.92 -11.08 -3.94
N VAL A 58 -3.81 -10.32 -2.87
CA VAL A 58 -4.69 -10.49 -1.70
C VAL A 58 -5.77 -9.42 -1.74
N ALA A 59 -7.01 -9.84 -1.92
CA ALA A 59 -8.18 -8.98 -1.98
C ALA A 59 -8.78 -8.84 -0.58
N PHE A 60 -8.49 -7.73 0.10
CA PHE A 60 -9.20 -7.33 1.30
C PHE A 60 -10.48 -6.63 0.89
N GLU A 61 -11.62 -7.29 1.09
CA GLU A 61 -12.89 -6.78 0.59
C GLU A 61 -14.03 -6.99 1.57
N ASP A 62 -15.11 -6.27 1.32
CA ASP A 62 -16.33 -6.29 2.11
C ASP A 62 -17.50 -6.34 1.13
N TYR A 63 -18.40 -7.33 1.25
CA TYR A 63 -19.53 -7.47 0.33
C TYR A 63 -20.57 -6.35 0.44
N ASN A 64 -20.49 -5.46 1.42
CA ASN A 64 -21.32 -4.26 1.54
C ASN A 64 -20.64 -2.99 1.01
N CYS A 65 -19.35 -3.04 0.69
CA CYS A 65 -18.59 -1.90 0.19
C CYS A 65 -18.90 -1.61 -1.29
N THR A 66 -19.52 -0.46 -1.59
CA THR A 66 -19.85 -0.04 -2.97
C THR A 66 -18.62 0.07 -3.87
N ASN A 67 -17.51 0.60 -3.36
CA ASN A 67 -16.26 0.73 -4.14
C ASN A 67 -15.64 -0.64 -4.44
N CYS A 68 -15.72 -1.57 -3.49
CA CYS A 68 -15.22 -2.92 -3.64
C CYS A 68 -16.00 -3.63 -4.75
N LYS A 69 -17.33 -3.54 -4.73
CA LYS A 69 -18.22 -4.01 -5.82
C LYS A 69 -17.89 -3.39 -7.17
N ALA A 70 -17.56 -2.09 -7.20
CA ALA A 70 -17.19 -1.41 -8.45
C ALA A 70 -15.84 -1.90 -8.99
N SER A 71 -14.89 -2.27 -8.12
CA SER A 71 -13.56 -2.76 -8.51
C SER A 71 -13.52 -4.24 -8.89
N GLU A 72 -14.44 -5.05 -8.34
CA GLU A 72 -14.47 -6.51 -8.50
C GLU A 72 -14.46 -6.97 -9.96
N PRO A 73 -15.24 -6.39 -10.89
CA PRO A 73 -15.22 -6.82 -12.29
C PRO A 73 -13.87 -6.60 -12.97
N ALA A 74 -13.16 -5.53 -12.61
CA ALA A 74 -11.83 -5.24 -13.14
C ALA A 74 -10.80 -6.25 -12.63
N LEU A 75 -10.84 -6.60 -11.33
CA LEU A 75 -10.00 -7.65 -10.77
C LEU A 75 -10.27 -9.00 -11.45
N ARG A 76 -11.55 -9.39 -11.61
CA ARG A 76 -11.92 -10.62 -12.31
C ARG A 76 -11.44 -10.64 -13.76
N LYS A 77 -11.55 -9.53 -14.47
CA LYS A 77 -11.06 -9.41 -15.83
C LYS A 77 -9.53 -9.59 -15.88
N LEU A 78 -8.80 -8.92 -15.00
CA LEU A 78 -7.34 -9.03 -14.90
C LEU A 78 -6.91 -10.48 -14.64
N VAL A 79 -7.52 -11.14 -13.66
CA VAL A 79 -7.22 -12.53 -13.30
C VAL A 79 -7.48 -13.47 -14.48
N LYS A 80 -8.58 -13.25 -15.21
CA LYS A 80 -8.94 -14.05 -16.38
C LYS A 80 -7.99 -13.82 -17.55
N ASP A 81 -7.64 -12.58 -17.83
CA ASP A 81 -6.81 -12.22 -18.99
C ASP A 81 -5.36 -12.68 -18.81
N ASP A 82 -4.84 -12.60 -17.59
CA ASP A 82 -3.48 -13.04 -17.28
C ASP A 82 -3.39 -14.58 -17.14
N GLY A 83 -4.33 -15.21 -16.43
CA GLY A 83 -4.38 -16.66 -16.25
C GLY A 83 -3.33 -17.27 -15.30
N HIS A 84 -2.32 -16.48 -14.89
CA HIS A 84 -1.29 -16.89 -13.93
C HIS A 84 -1.44 -16.21 -12.57
N ILE A 85 -2.46 -15.38 -12.37
CA ILE A 85 -2.73 -14.75 -11.07
C ILE A 85 -3.43 -15.72 -10.11
N ARG A 86 -2.88 -15.81 -8.89
CA ARG A 86 -3.53 -16.37 -7.70
C ARG A 86 -4.22 -15.24 -6.93
N VAL A 87 -5.48 -15.43 -6.55
CA VAL A 87 -6.18 -14.48 -5.68
C VAL A 87 -6.44 -15.13 -4.32
N VAL A 88 -6.11 -14.43 -3.23
CA VAL A 88 -6.48 -14.81 -1.86
C VAL A 88 -7.51 -13.81 -1.36
N TYR A 89 -8.70 -14.28 -1.02
CA TYR A 89 -9.79 -13.44 -0.54
C TYR A 89 -9.74 -13.30 0.97
N LYS A 90 -9.86 -12.07 1.46
CA LYS A 90 -9.86 -11.71 2.88
C LYS A 90 -11.07 -10.85 3.18
N ASP A 91 -12.10 -11.49 3.71
CA ASP A 91 -13.31 -10.80 4.14
C ASP A 91 -12.96 -9.85 5.30
N TRP A 92 -13.28 -8.58 5.10
CA TRP A 92 -13.00 -7.48 6.02
C TRP A 92 -14.30 -6.69 6.30
N PRO A 93 -15.22 -7.24 7.10
CA PRO A 93 -16.60 -6.76 7.24
C PRO A 93 -16.71 -5.47 8.09
N ILE A 94 -16.16 -4.35 7.60
CA ILE A 94 -16.22 -3.03 8.25
C ILE A 94 -17.63 -2.43 8.26
N PHE A 95 -18.51 -2.88 7.37
CA PHE A 95 -19.90 -2.43 7.31
C PHE A 95 -20.88 -3.34 8.06
N GLY A 96 -20.41 -4.42 8.71
CA GLY A 96 -21.20 -5.25 9.64
C GLY A 96 -21.75 -6.54 9.05
N LYS A 97 -22.77 -7.12 9.70
CA LYS A 97 -23.18 -8.54 9.60
C LYS A 97 -23.63 -9.06 8.24
N ALA A 98 -23.85 -8.19 7.26
CA ALA A 98 -24.25 -8.60 5.91
C ALA A 98 -23.05 -8.81 4.97
N SER A 99 -21.84 -8.73 5.51
CA SER A 99 -20.55 -8.98 4.86
C SER A 99 -19.94 -10.26 5.37
#